data_AF-A0A2N6JXS6-F1
#
_entry.id   AF-A0A2N6JXS6-F1
#
_cell.length_a   1.000
_cell.length_b   1.000
_cell.length_c   1.000
_cell.angle_alpha   90.00
_cell.angle_beta   90.00
_cell.angle_gamma   90.00
#
_symmetry.space_group_name_H-M   'P 1'
#
loop_
_entity.id
_entity.type
_entity.pdbx_description
1 polymer ?
#
loop_
_entity_poly.entity_id
_entity_poly.type
_entity_poly.pdbx_seq_one_letter_code
_entity_poly.pdbx_strand_id
1 'polypeptide(L)'
;MRQTILSALNSWLQPSHKTVLLFDSVAAAHEIAFMLNGEWDECNGVNLSKCDEVAINTAASLVDTSWCYQGTSVAVLSKLTTDELLRRYGIGERNFTNANLRCANLCSLLLSEVNFNWAKLSWANLSGANLSKSDLTAADMQNANLSDINLSKSRLVRANLVSTNLSRADLKGADLSHACLRNANLYQADLRGANIFQTDFQGADCSGAIFDTVIPK
;
A
#
# COMPACT_ATOMS: atom_id res chain seq x y z
N MET A 1 4.98 36.93 -23.25
CA MET A 1 5.78 36.53 -22.07
C MET A 1 4.92 35.93 -20.94
N ARG A 2 3.86 36.60 -20.45
CA ARG A 2 2.96 36.01 -19.41
C ARG A 2 2.20 34.75 -19.83
N GLN A 3 1.71 34.67 -21.07
CA GLN A 3 1.02 33.48 -21.59
C GLN A 3 1.95 32.26 -21.76
N THR A 4 3.21 32.49 -22.12
CA THR A 4 4.23 31.45 -22.34
C THR A 4 4.70 30.81 -21.02
N ILE A 5 4.72 31.60 -19.94
CA ILE A 5 5.06 31.12 -18.59
C ILE A 5 3.89 30.32 -17.99
N LEU A 6 2.64 30.74 -18.22
CA LEU A 6 1.44 30.00 -17.80
C LEU A 6 1.28 28.68 -18.56
N SER A 7 1.61 28.62 -19.86
CA SER A 7 1.60 27.37 -20.61
C SER A 7 2.72 26.40 -20.17
N ALA A 8 3.90 26.91 -19.82
CA ALA A 8 5.00 26.10 -19.30
C ALA A 8 4.72 25.58 -17.88
N LEU A 9 4.14 26.41 -17.00
CA LEU A 9 3.66 25.98 -15.68
C LEU A 9 2.53 24.95 -15.78
N ASN A 10 1.59 25.14 -16.71
CA ASN A 10 0.52 24.17 -16.96
C ASN A 10 1.04 22.87 -17.55
N SER A 11 2.08 22.86 -18.40
CA SER A 11 2.66 21.61 -18.92
C SER A 11 3.48 20.85 -17.87
N TRP A 12 4.06 21.55 -16.90
CA TRP A 12 4.74 20.96 -15.73
C TRP A 12 3.77 20.41 -14.67
N LEU A 13 2.52 20.88 -14.68
CA LEU A 13 1.45 20.45 -13.78
C LEU A 13 0.59 19.32 -14.34
N GLN A 14 0.74 18.95 -15.62
CA GLN A 14 0.04 17.79 -16.18
C GLN A 14 0.83 16.54 -15.78
N PRO A 15 0.26 15.64 -14.95
CA PRO A 15 0.85 14.34 -14.75
C PRO A 15 0.95 13.70 -16.14
N SER A 16 2.12 13.21 -16.54
CA SER A 16 2.14 12.21 -17.60
C SER A 16 1.25 11.08 -17.09
N HIS A 17 0.06 10.90 -17.66
CA HIS A 17 -0.86 9.83 -17.28
C HIS A 17 -0.21 8.51 -17.71
N LYS A 18 0.75 8.05 -16.92
CA LYS A 18 1.29 6.70 -16.99
C LYS A 18 0.16 5.79 -16.53
N THR A 19 -0.32 4.96 -17.44
CA THR A 19 -1.32 3.95 -17.11
C THR A 19 -0.59 2.87 -16.31
N VAL A 20 -0.99 2.67 -15.06
CA VAL A 20 -0.58 1.50 -14.28
C VAL A 20 -1.57 0.39 -14.60
N LEU A 21 -1.09 -0.76 -15.07
CA LEU A 21 -1.87 -1.99 -15.19
C LEU A 21 -1.54 -2.90 -14.01
N LEU A 22 -2.55 -3.56 -13.45
CA LEU A 22 -2.38 -4.50 -12.34
C LEU A 22 -2.61 -5.94 -12.82
N PHE A 23 -1.68 -6.82 -12.47
CA PHE A 23 -1.71 -8.25 -12.81
C PHE A 23 -1.91 -9.11 -11.56
N ASP A 24 -2.18 -10.40 -11.75
CA ASP A 24 -2.51 -11.30 -10.65
C ASP A 24 -1.30 -11.66 -9.78
N SER A 25 -0.08 -11.46 -10.27
CA SER A 25 1.14 -11.75 -9.53
C SER A 25 2.27 -10.78 -9.86
N VAL A 26 3.24 -10.73 -8.94
CA VAL A 26 4.48 -9.95 -9.09
C VAL A 26 5.34 -10.49 -10.24
N ALA A 27 5.41 -11.81 -10.37
CA ALA A 27 6.11 -12.48 -11.47
C ALA A 27 5.49 -12.13 -12.83
N ALA A 28 4.16 -12.20 -12.92
CA ALA A 28 3.43 -11.81 -14.13
C ALA A 28 3.70 -10.35 -14.51
N ALA A 29 3.62 -9.42 -13.57
CA ALA A 29 3.91 -8.02 -13.86
C ALA A 29 5.38 -7.78 -14.29
N HIS A 30 6.33 -8.51 -13.73
CA HIS A 30 7.73 -8.46 -14.16
C HIS A 30 7.89 -8.92 -15.62
N GLU A 31 7.30 -10.07 -15.97
CA GLU A 31 7.34 -10.60 -17.33
C GLU A 31 6.61 -9.69 -18.32
N ILE A 32 5.44 -9.16 -17.95
CA ILE A 32 4.68 -8.24 -18.80
C ILE A 32 5.42 -6.92 -19.00
N ALA A 33 6.06 -6.37 -17.96
CA ALA A 33 6.88 -5.17 -18.11
C ALA A 33 8.01 -5.39 -19.11
N PHE A 34 8.67 -6.55 -19.06
CA PHE A 34 9.67 -6.93 -20.06
C PHE A 34 9.08 -7.05 -21.47
N MET A 35 7.95 -7.75 -21.62
CA MET A 35 7.29 -7.97 -22.92
C MET A 35 6.78 -6.68 -23.58
N LEU A 36 6.22 -5.76 -22.78
CA LEU A 36 5.60 -4.53 -23.27
C LEU A 36 6.53 -3.31 -23.22
N ASN A 37 7.80 -3.50 -22.87
CA ASN A 37 8.76 -2.42 -22.63
C ASN A 37 8.20 -1.37 -21.65
N GLY A 38 7.54 -1.87 -20.59
CA GLY A 38 6.95 -1.08 -19.51
C GLY A 38 7.89 -0.95 -18.31
N GLU A 39 7.67 0.08 -17.49
CA GLU A 39 8.37 0.20 -16.21
C GLU A 39 7.62 -0.62 -15.16
N TRP A 40 8.17 -1.78 -14.81
CA TRP A 40 7.69 -2.59 -13.69
C TRP A 40 7.75 -1.79 -12.38
N ASP A 41 6.71 -1.85 -11.57
CA ASP A 41 6.65 -1.13 -10.30
C ASP A 41 7.28 -1.87 -9.12
N GLU A 42 7.91 -3.03 -9.38
CA GLU A 42 8.45 -3.99 -8.42
C GLU A 42 7.38 -4.80 -7.64
N CYS A 43 6.11 -4.69 -8.04
CA CYS A 43 5.01 -5.49 -7.52
C CYS A 43 4.20 -6.08 -8.67
N ASN A 44 2.87 -6.04 -8.60
CA ASN A 44 2.01 -6.53 -9.68
C ASN A 44 1.63 -5.42 -10.67
N GLY A 45 2.28 -4.26 -10.62
CA GLY A 45 1.98 -3.09 -11.43
C GLY A 45 2.98 -2.91 -12.58
N VAL A 46 2.47 -2.53 -13.75
CA VAL A 46 3.31 -2.15 -14.90
C VAL A 46 2.89 -0.77 -15.37
N ASN A 47 3.82 0.19 -15.36
CA ASN A 47 3.60 1.51 -15.93
C ASN A 47 3.86 1.48 -17.43
N LEU A 48 2.86 1.83 -18.22
CA LEU A 48 2.97 1.97 -19.66
C LEU A 48 2.81 3.43 -20.07
N SER A 49 3.66 3.86 -21.00
CA SER A 49 3.57 5.18 -21.65
C SER A 49 2.44 5.24 -22.68
N LYS A 50 2.02 4.09 -23.23
CA LYS A 50 0.85 3.89 -24.09
C LYS A 50 0.18 2.54 -23.78
N CYS A 51 -1.14 2.54 -23.76
CA CYS A 51 -1.95 1.35 -23.49
C CYS A 51 -2.50 0.81 -24.83
N ASP A 52 -1.99 -0.32 -25.31
CA ASP A 52 -2.61 -1.08 -26.40
C ASP A 52 -3.19 -2.36 -25.81
N GLU A 53 -4.52 -2.41 -25.71
CA GLU A 53 -5.27 -3.51 -25.11
C GLU A 53 -5.00 -4.85 -25.82
N VAL A 54 -4.75 -4.84 -27.12
CA VAL A 54 -4.41 -6.06 -27.87
C VAL A 54 -3.03 -6.58 -27.44
N ALA A 55 -2.06 -5.69 -27.30
CA ALA A 55 -0.72 -6.06 -26.84
C ALA A 55 -0.76 -6.59 -25.40
N ILE A 56 -1.53 -5.96 -24.52
CA ILE A 56 -1.71 -6.39 -23.13
C ILE A 56 -2.37 -7.75 -23.05
N ASN A 57 -3.49 -7.95 -23.75
CA ASN A 57 -4.19 -9.24 -23.79
C ASN A 57 -3.30 -10.37 -24.35
N THR A 58 -2.50 -10.06 -25.39
CA THR A 58 -1.57 -11.02 -25.99
C THR A 58 -0.47 -11.40 -24.98
N ALA A 59 0.16 -10.41 -24.36
CA ALA A 59 1.20 -10.65 -23.36
C ALA A 59 0.66 -11.40 -22.15
N ALA A 60 -0.53 -11.02 -21.65
CA ALA A 60 -1.19 -11.69 -20.54
C ALA A 60 -1.51 -13.16 -20.84
N SER A 61 -1.95 -13.46 -22.07
CA SER A 61 -2.21 -14.83 -22.52
C SER A 61 -0.93 -15.67 -22.64
N LEU A 62 0.21 -15.06 -22.98
CA LEU A 62 1.49 -15.77 -23.09
C LEU A 62 2.03 -16.23 -21.73
N VAL A 63 1.68 -15.54 -20.66
CA VAL A 63 2.17 -15.82 -19.28
C VAL A 63 1.08 -16.36 -18.36
N ASP A 64 -0.07 -16.75 -18.91
CA ASP A 64 -1.25 -17.28 -18.20
C ASP A 64 -1.66 -16.41 -16.99
N THR A 65 -1.83 -15.11 -17.23
CA THR A 65 -2.25 -14.13 -16.22
C THR A 65 -3.47 -13.34 -16.69
N SER A 66 -4.26 -12.83 -15.74
CA SER A 66 -5.29 -11.83 -16.03
C SER A 66 -4.87 -10.44 -15.56
N TRP A 67 -5.48 -9.42 -16.16
CA TRP A 67 -5.23 -8.02 -15.83
C TRP A 67 -6.58 -7.31 -15.61
N CYS A 68 -6.99 -7.23 -14.35
CA CYS A 68 -8.08 -6.42 -13.79
C CYS A 68 -8.31 -6.88 -12.34
N TYR A 69 -7.34 -6.59 -11.47
CA TYR A 69 -7.30 -7.12 -10.11
C TYR A 69 -8.65 -6.97 -9.38
N GLN A 70 -9.23 -8.12 -9.01
CA GLN A 70 -10.43 -8.26 -8.19
C GLN A 70 -11.72 -7.61 -8.73
N GLY A 71 -11.94 -7.58 -10.04
CA GLY A 71 -13.23 -7.18 -10.60
C GLY A 71 -13.56 -5.70 -10.40
N THR A 72 -12.54 -4.86 -10.19
CA THR A 72 -12.70 -3.41 -10.24
C THR A 72 -12.78 -2.95 -11.69
N SER A 73 -13.78 -2.12 -12.00
CA SER A 73 -14.05 -1.61 -13.35
C SER A 73 -13.01 -0.60 -13.86
N VAL A 74 -11.94 -0.31 -13.10
CA VAL A 74 -10.88 0.60 -13.49
C VAL A 74 -9.54 0.05 -12.99
N ALA A 75 -8.79 -0.58 -13.90
CA ALA A 75 -7.44 -1.10 -13.68
C ALA A 75 -6.36 0.00 -13.56
N VAL A 76 -6.75 1.28 -13.66
CA VAL A 76 -5.85 2.44 -13.71
C VAL A 76 -5.83 3.16 -12.36
N LEU A 77 -4.72 3.04 -11.64
CA LEU A 77 -4.46 3.85 -10.45
C LEU A 77 -3.30 4.82 -10.74
N SER A 78 -3.51 6.12 -10.56
CA SER A 78 -2.38 7.07 -10.58
C SER A 78 -1.51 6.82 -9.34
N LYS A 79 -0.25 6.40 -9.56
CA LYS A 79 0.70 6.15 -8.46
C LYS A 79 1.03 7.48 -7.78
N LEU A 80 0.92 7.51 -6.45
CA LEU A 80 1.41 8.61 -5.63
C LEU A 80 2.87 8.30 -5.31
N THR A 81 3.80 9.14 -5.78
CA THR A 81 5.22 8.98 -5.45
C THR A 81 5.47 9.40 -4.01
N THR A 82 6.53 8.84 -3.40
CA THR A 82 6.97 9.25 -2.06
C THR A 82 7.28 10.75 -1.99
N ASP A 83 7.90 11.31 -3.02
CA ASP A 83 8.21 12.76 -3.08
C ASP A 83 6.94 13.61 -3.10
N GLU A 84 5.94 13.23 -3.88
CA GLU A 84 4.68 13.97 -3.95
C GLU A 84 3.89 13.84 -2.64
N LEU A 85 3.90 12.65 -2.03
CA LEU A 85 3.35 12.44 -0.69
C LEU A 85 4.02 13.37 0.32
N LEU A 86 5.35 13.41 0.37
CA LEU A 86 6.11 14.23 1.32
C LEU A 86 5.90 15.73 1.08
N ARG A 87 5.85 16.16 -0.18
CA ARG A 87 5.58 17.56 -0.54
C ARG A 87 4.22 18.01 -0.05
N ARG A 88 3.18 17.21 -0.32
CA ARG A 88 1.79 17.46 0.11
C ARG A 88 1.67 17.40 1.63
N TYR A 89 2.28 16.40 2.26
CA TYR A 89 2.29 16.27 3.71
C TYR A 89 3.00 17.45 4.40
N GLY A 90 4.09 17.94 3.83
CA GLY A 90 4.87 19.08 4.33
C GLY A 90 4.10 20.40 4.33
N ILE A 91 3.15 20.58 3.42
CA ILE A 91 2.26 21.76 3.40
C ILE A 91 1.00 21.58 4.27
N GLY A 92 0.93 20.51 5.06
CA GLY A 92 -0.16 20.25 6.00
C GLY A 92 -1.29 19.37 5.44
N GLU A 93 -1.18 18.86 4.22
CA GLU A 93 -2.16 17.90 3.72
C GLU A 93 -2.05 16.59 4.50
N ARG A 94 -3.20 16.05 4.92
CA ARG A 94 -3.28 14.76 5.63
C ARG A 94 -4.17 13.76 4.92
N ASN A 95 -4.96 14.19 3.93
CA ASN A 95 -5.91 13.32 3.26
C ASN A 95 -5.32 12.70 2.00
N PHE A 96 -5.00 11.42 2.07
CA PHE A 96 -4.50 10.59 0.98
C PHE A 96 -5.37 9.34 0.83
N THR A 97 -6.68 9.49 1.01
CA THR A 97 -7.66 8.43 0.81
C THR A 97 -7.52 7.85 -0.61
N ASN A 98 -7.58 6.52 -0.75
CA ASN A 98 -7.38 5.78 -2.00
C ASN A 98 -6.01 5.98 -2.67
N ALA A 99 -5.01 6.55 -1.98
CA ALA A 99 -3.69 6.73 -2.58
C ALA A 99 -3.09 5.38 -3.02
N ASN A 100 -2.58 5.33 -4.25
CA ASN A 100 -1.83 4.20 -4.74
C ASN A 100 -0.35 4.37 -4.36
N LEU A 101 0.05 3.71 -3.28
CA LEU A 101 1.39 3.67 -2.71
C LEU A 101 1.96 2.24 -2.74
N ARG A 102 1.53 1.41 -3.70
CA ARG A 102 2.08 0.05 -3.87
C ARG A 102 3.58 0.14 -4.10
N CYS A 103 4.33 -0.74 -3.43
CA CYS A 103 5.80 -0.77 -3.49
C CYS A 103 6.47 0.54 -3.05
N ALA A 104 5.74 1.48 -2.47
CA ALA A 104 6.32 2.76 -2.08
C ALA A 104 7.36 2.51 -0.98
N ASN A 105 8.51 3.17 -1.10
CA ASN A 105 9.45 3.25 0.00
C ASN A 105 9.05 4.42 0.90
N LEU A 106 8.49 4.09 2.07
CA LEU A 106 8.09 5.00 3.13
C LEU A 106 8.85 4.71 4.44
N CYS A 107 9.98 4.00 4.34
CA CYS A 107 10.79 3.59 5.47
C CYS A 107 11.19 4.81 6.32
N SER A 108 11.02 4.69 7.63
CA SER A 108 11.40 5.71 8.62
C SER A 108 10.75 7.09 8.44
N LEU A 109 9.72 7.22 7.60
CA LEU A 109 9.02 8.50 7.42
C LEU A 109 8.13 8.86 8.60
N LEU A 110 7.99 10.16 8.86
CA LEU A 110 7.16 10.71 9.94
C LEU A 110 5.81 11.18 9.37
N LEU A 111 4.82 10.28 9.36
CA LEU A 111 3.52 10.45 8.71
C LEU A 111 2.35 10.28 9.71
N SER A 112 2.54 10.72 10.96
CA SER A 112 1.53 10.65 12.02
C SER A 112 0.25 11.40 11.63
N GLU A 113 -0.91 10.90 12.06
CA GLU A 113 -2.23 11.53 11.81
C GLU A 113 -2.58 11.65 10.32
N VAL A 114 -1.91 10.88 9.44
CA VAL A 114 -2.27 10.81 8.01
C VAL A 114 -3.52 9.95 7.82
N ASN A 115 -4.37 10.35 6.88
CA ASN A 115 -5.50 9.56 6.42
C ASN A 115 -5.12 8.82 5.12
N PHE A 116 -4.88 7.53 5.26
CA PHE A 116 -4.65 6.55 4.20
C PHE A 116 -5.82 5.56 4.08
N ASN A 117 -7.05 6.01 4.35
CA ASN A 117 -8.22 5.18 4.14
C ASN A 117 -8.24 4.60 2.73
N TRP A 118 -8.40 3.29 2.63
CA TRP A 118 -8.52 2.57 1.37
C TRP A 118 -7.26 2.68 0.48
N ALA A 119 -6.14 3.16 1.02
CA ALA A 119 -4.89 3.25 0.29
C ALA A 119 -4.40 1.86 -0.13
N LYS A 120 -3.73 1.81 -1.28
CA LYS A 120 -3.05 0.61 -1.78
C LYS A 120 -1.59 0.70 -1.38
N LEU A 121 -1.21 -0.10 -0.40
CA LEU A 121 0.11 -0.15 0.25
C LEU A 121 0.72 -1.56 0.16
N SER A 122 0.14 -2.46 -0.62
CA SER A 122 0.66 -3.82 -0.78
C SER A 122 2.11 -3.76 -1.23
N TRP A 123 2.97 -4.56 -0.60
CA TRP A 123 4.42 -4.62 -0.82
C TRP A 123 5.20 -3.33 -0.53
N ALA A 124 4.57 -2.29 0.03
CA ALA A 124 5.27 -1.08 0.41
C ALA A 124 6.23 -1.36 1.58
N ASN A 125 7.32 -0.61 1.63
CA ASN A 125 8.23 -0.63 2.76
C ASN A 125 7.93 0.55 3.68
N LEU A 126 7.28 0.29 4.82
CA LEU A 126 7.02 1.28 5.88
C LEU A 126 7.80 0.94 7.17
N SER A 127 8.88 0.17 7.08
CA SER A 127 9.65 -0.22 8.26
C SER A 127 10.14 1.01 9.04
N GLY A 128 9.95 1.02 10.35
CA GLY A 128 10.34 2.13 11.23
C GLY A 128 9.55 3.43 11.01
N ALA A 129 8.55 3.47 10.13
CA ALA A 129 7.75 4.66 9.93
C ALA A 129 6.91 5.01 11.17
N ASN A 130 6.56 6.29 11.32
CA ASN A 130 5.61 6.73 12.31
C ASN A 130 4.25 7.03 11.64
N LEU A 131 3.29 6.15 11.86
CA LEU A 131 1.88 6.26 11.48
C LEU A 131 0.97 6.28 12.73
N SER A 132 1.47 6.79 13.85
CA SER A 132 0.66 6.92 15.06
C SER A 132 -0.56 7.80 14.81
N LYS A 133 -1.70 7.38 15.37
CA LYS A 133 -3.02 8.02 15.20
C LYS A 133 -3.50 8.19 13.75
N SER A 134 -2.88 7.50 12.79
CA SER A 134 -3.30 7.55 11.39
C SER A 134 -4.57 6.73 11.16
N ASP A 135 -5.31 7.05 10.09
CA ASP A 135 -6.47 6.27 9.65
C ASP A 135 -6.07 5.44 8.41
N LEU A 136 -6.07 4.12 8.57
CA LEU A 136 -5.74 3.09 7.60
C LEU A 136 -6.93 2.14 7.40
N THR A 137 -8.16 2.63 7.67
CA THR A 137 -9.38 1.85 7.52
C THR A 137 -9.47 1.30 6.08
N ALA A 138 -9.65 -0.01 5.97
CA ALA A 138 -9.72 -0.75 4.70
C ALA A 138 -8.49 -0.56 3.77
N ALA A 139 -7.35 -0.12 4.29
CA ALA A 139 -6.12 -0.07 3.51
C ALA A 139 -5.65 -1.49 3.15
N ASP A 140 -5.10 -1.62 1.95
CA ASP A 140 -4.53 -2.88 1.45
C ASP A 140 -3.02 -2.86 1.64
N MET A 141 -2.52 -3.56 2.66
CA MET A 141 -1.10 -3.65 3.03
C MET A 141 -0.55 -5.06 2.85
N GLN A 142 -1.17 -5.89 2.00
CA GLN A 142 -0.72 -7.26 1.78
C GLN A 142 0.78 -7.32 1.43
N ASN A 143 1.52 -8.22 2.08
CA ASN A 143 2.98 -8.38 1.90
C ASN A 143 3.82 -7.11 2.18
N ALA A 144 3.27 -6.07 2.83
CA ALA A 144 4.06 -4.90 3.18
C ALA A 144 5.10 -5.21 4.26
N ASN A 145 6.18 -4.43 4.29
CA ASN A 145 7.11 -4.44 5.41
C ASN A 145 6.76 -3.32 6.38
N LEU A 146 6.23 -3.69 7.54
CA LEU A 146 5.85 -2.81 8.65
C LEU A 146 6.72 -3.09 9.90
N SER A 147 7.92 -3.67 9.75
CA SER A 147 8.77 -3.97 10.91
C SER A 147 9.14 -2.70 11.66
N ASP A 148 9.12 -2.73 12.99
CA ASP A 148 9.44 -1.59 13.87
C ASP A 148 8.53 -0.36 13.64
N ILE A 149 7.39 -0.50 12.95
CA ILE A 149 6.49 0.63 12.69
C ILE A 149 5.82 1.10 13.98
N ASN A 150 5.59 2.41 14.10
CA ASN A 150 4.69 2.96 15.11
C ASN A 150 3.29 3.17 14.51
N LEU A 151 2.35 2.30 14.89
CA LEU A 151 0.92 2.35 14.58
C LEU A 151 0.08 2.61 15.84
N SER A 152 0.68 3.12 16.92
CA SER A 152 -0.03 3.37 18.17
C SER A 152 -1.24 4.28 17.95
N LYS A 153 -2.39 3.87 18.51
CA LYS A 153 -3.69 4.56 18.42
C LYS A 153 -4.19 4.77 16.98
N SER A 154 -3.66 4.05 15.99
CA SER A 154 -4.14 4.10 14.61
C SER A 154 -5.45 3.34 14.45
N ARG A 155 -6.18 3.64 13.37
CA ARG A 155 -7.37 2.89 12.95
C ARG A 155 -7.01 2.00 11.77
N LEU A 156 -7.10 0.69 11.96
CA LEU A 156 -6.79 -0.37 10.99
C LEU A 156 -8.04 -1.23 10.72
N VAL A 157 -9.23 -0.68 10.95
CA VAL A 157 -10.51 -1.39 10.82
C VAL A 157 -10.64 -1.95 9.40
N ARG A 158 -10.90 -3.26 9.28
CA ARG A 158 -10.98 -3.98 7.99
C ARG A 158 -9.73 -3.88 7.10
N ALA A 159 -8.57 -3.53 7.65
CA ALA A 159 -7.34 -3.50 6.87
C ALA A 159 -6.93 -4.92 6.41
N ASN A 160 -6.40 -5.01 5.18
CA ASN A 160 -5.81 -6.24 4.67
C ASN A 160 -4.32 -6.26 5.00
N LEU A 161 -3.93 -7.09 5.96
CA LEU A 161 -2.57 -7.25 6.48
C LEU A 161 -2.04 -8.68 6.22
N VAL A 162 -2.60 -9.40 5.24
CA VAL A 162 -2.17 -10.76 4.90
C VAL A 162 -0.68 -10.79 4.54
N SER A 163 0.07 -11.73 5.12
CA SER A 163 1.51 -11.92 4.91
C SER A 163 2.37 -10.67 5.19
N THR A 164 1.88 -9.75 6.02
CA THR A 164 2.59 -8.51 6.35
C THR A 164 3.64 -8.76 7.45
N ASN A 165 4.80 -8.11 7.35
CA ASN A 165 5.78 -8.12 8.42
C ASN A 165 5.49 -7.00 9.43
N LEU A 166 4.91 -7.32 10.58
CA LEU A 166 4.65 -6.44 11.73
C LEU A 166 5.60 -6.72 12.91
N SER A 167 6.75 -7.35 12.66
CA SER A 167 7.70 -7.67 13.74
C SER A 167 8.12 -6.39 14.48
N ARG A 168 8.07 -6.43 15.82
CA ARG A 168 8.37 -5.31 16.72
C ARG A 168 7.52 -4.05 16.50
N ALA A 169 6.37 -4.16 15.82
CA ALA A 169 5.47 -3.02 15.64
C ALA A 169 4.87 -2.54 16.98
N ASP A 170 4.75 -1.23 17.15
CA ASP A 170 3.96 -0.62 18.23
C ASP A 170 2.51 -0.44 17.74
N LEU A 171 1.61 -1.29 18.22
CA LEU A 171 0.17 -1.28 17.93
C LEU A 171 -0.66 -0.88 19.16
N LYS A 172 -0.05 -0.23 20.17
CA LYS A 172 -0.75 0.11 21.41
C LYS A 172 -1.99 0.94 21.15
N GLY A 173 -3.14 0.49 21.64
CA GLY A 173 -4.41 1.18 21.48
C GLY A 173 -4.91 1.28 20.03
N ALA A 174 -4.34 0.55 19.08
CA ALA A 174 -4.80 0.54 17.70
C ALA A 174 -6.15 -0.19 17.56
N ASP A 175 -6.98 0.20 16.60
CA ASP A 175 -8.23 -0.50 16.29
C ASP A 175 -8.04 -1.41 15.07
N LEU A 176 -7.86 -2.71 15.33
CA LEU A 176 -7.69 -3.77 14.33
C LEU A 176 -9.01 -4.53 14.06
N SER A 177 -10.16 -4.00 14.48
CA SER A 177 -11.42 -4.72 14.35
C SER A 177 -11.71 -5.11 12.90
N HIS A 178 -12.07 -6.38 12.70
CA HIS A 178 -12.28 -7.00 11.39
C HIS A 178 -11.08 -6.98 10.42
N ALA A 179 -9.86 -6.68 10.89
CA ALA A 179 -8.66 -6.75 10.06
C ALA A 179 -8.28 -8.21 9.74
N CYS A 180 -7.58 -8.41 8.62
CA CYS A 180 -7.11 -9.73 8.17
C CYS A 180 -5.59 -9.82 8.31
N LEU A 181 -5.08 -10.52 9.31
CA LEU A 181 -3.64 -10.74 9.59
C LEU A 181 -3.19 -12.16 9.26
N ARG A 182 -3.85 -12.84 8.31
CA ARG A 182 -3.45 -14.22 7.97
C ARG A 182 -1.99 -14.28 7.53
N ASN A 183 -1.24 -15.23 8.08
CA ASN A 183 0.20 -15.40 7.82
C ASN A 183 1.06 -14.16 8.12
N ALA A 184 0.57 -13.18 8.89
CA ALA A 184 1.37 -12.01 9.27
C ALA A 184 2.42 -12.39 10.32
N ASN A 185 3.57 -11.70 10.28
CA ASN A 185 4.59 -11.82 11.32
C ASN A 185 4.37 -10.74 12.39
N LEU A 186 3.93 -11.11 13.59
CA LEU A 186 3.74 -10.23 14.75
C LEU A 186 4.83 -10.46 15.81
N TYR A 187 5.98 -11.05 15.45
CA TYR A 187 7.06 -11.35 16.38
C TYR A 187 7.43 -10.11 17.21
N GLN A 188 7.29 -10.21 18.54
CA GLN A 188 7.55 -9.11 19.49
C GLN A 188 6.74 -7.82 19.26
N ALA A 189 5.59 -7.88 18.57
CA ALA A 189 4.70 -6.72 18.45
C ALA A 189 4.01 -6.37 19.77
N ASP A 190 3.75 -5.09 20.02
CA ASP A 190 3.06 -4.59 21.21
C ASP A 190 1.62 -4.19 20.89
N LEU A 191 0.66 -5.06 21.22
CA LEU A 191 -0.77 -4.88 20.98
C LEU A 191 -1.55 -4.50 22.25
N ARG A 192 -0.89 -3.99 23.30
CA ARG A 192 -1.58 -3.59 24.54
C ARG A 192 -2.64 -2.53 24.26
N GLY A 193 -3.85 -2.73 24.76
CA GLY A 193 -5.01 -1.89 24.53
C GLY A 193 -5.57 -1.91 23.10
N ALA A 194 -5.02 -2.73 22.19
CA ALA A 194 -5.54 -2.81 20.83
C ALA A 194 -6.93 -3.49 20.80
N ASN A 195 -7.84 -2.97 19.97
CA ASN A 195 -9.11 -3.62 19.70
C ASN A 195 -8.92 -4.67 18.60
N ILE A 196 -8.98 -5.95 18.96
CA ILE A 196 -8.80 -7.09 18.05
C ILE A 196 -10.11 -7.85 17.77
N PHE A 197 -11.26 -7.17 17.93
CA PHE A 197 -12.58 -7.79 17.71
C PHE A 197 -12.72 -8.29 16.27
N GLN A 198 -13.00 -9.60 16.11
CA GLN A 198 -13.14 -10.27 14.81
C GLN A 198 -11.93 -10.11 13.89
N THR A 199 -10.75 -9.90 14.44
CA THR A 199 -9.50 -9.91 13.68
C THR A 199 -9.11 -11.34 13.34
N ASP A 200 -8.75 -11.59 12.08
CA ASP A 200 -8.33 -12.93 11.61
C ASP A 200 -6.81 -13.10 11.73
N PHE A 201 -6.37 -13.96 12.65
CA PHE A 201 -4.96 -14.26 12.90
C PHE A 201 -4.50 -15.62 12.31
N GLN A 202 -5.26 -16.23 11.40
CA GLN A 202 -4.94 -17.58 10.91
C GLN A 202 -3.50 -17.66 10.35
N GLY A 203 -2.66 -18.49 10.97
CA GLY A 203 -1.26 -18.67 10.55
C GLY A 203 -0.32 -17.51 10.90
N ALA A 204 -0.78 -16.50 11.65
CA ALA A 204 0.08 -15.43 12.11
C ALA A 204 1.10 -15.91 13.16
N ASP A 205 2.34 -15.41 13.07
CA ASP A 205 3.35 -15.64 14.09
C ASP A 205 3.23 -14.58 15.19
N CYS A 206 2.60 -14.94 16.31
CA CYS A 206 2.46 -14.07 17.49
C CYS A 206 3.55 -14.30 18.55
N SER A 207 4.68 -14.95 18.19
CA SER A 207 5.73 -15.27 19.15
C SER A 207 6.29 -14.03 19.83
N GLY A 208 6.18 -13.95 21.16
CA GLY A 208 6.64 -12.79 21.93
C GLY A 208 5.78 -11.53 21.77
N ALA A 209 4.67 -11.58 21.03
CA ALA A 209 3.73 -10.46 20.97
C ALA A 209 3.06 -10.24 22.34
N ILE A 210 2.81 -8.97 22.69
CA ILE A 210 2.26 -8.58 23.98
C ILE A 210 0.80 -8.15 23.80
N PHE A 211 -0.12 -8.74 24.56
CA PHE A 211 -1.55 -8.41 24.59
C PHE A 211 -1.99 -8.11 26.03
N ASP A 212 -3.01 -7.26 26.21
CA ASP A 212 -3.61 -7.03 27.54
C ASP A 212 -4.49 -8.20 28.01
N THR A 213 -4.99 -9.01 27.08
CA THR A 213 -5.83 -10.17 27.34
C THR A 213 -5.24 -11.43 26.73
N VAL A 214 -5.61 -12.59 27.28
CA VAL A 214 -5.15 -13.91 26.84
C VAL A 214 -5.27 -14.05 25.32
N ILE A 215 -4.17 -14.49 24.70
CA ILE A 215 -3.90 -14.60 23.26
C ILE A 215 -5.11 -15.22 22.52
N PRO A 216 -5.54 -14.66 21.36
CA PRO A 216 -6.53 -15.30 20.50
C PRO A 216 -6.00 -16.67 20.05
N LYS A 217 -6.79 -17.72 20.31
CA LYS A 217 -6.50 -19.08 19.81
C LYS A 217 -6.68 -19.17 18.31
#